data_AF-A0A2T6FIP3-F1
#
_entry.id   AF-A0A2T6FIP3-F1
#
_cell.length_a   1.000
_cell.length_b   1.000
_cell.length_c   1.000
_cell.angle_alpha   90.00
_cell.angle_beta   90.00
_cell.angle_gamma   90.00
#
_symmetry.space_group_name_H-M   'P 1'
#
loop_
_entity.id
_entity.type
_entity.pdbx_description
1 polymer ?
#
loop_
_entity_poly.entity_id
_entity_poly.type
_entity_poly.pdbx_seq_one_letter_code
_entity_poly.pdbx_strand_id
1 'polypeptide(L)'
;MLPFIEKKLQDNRLVVEGALSQHGNARLKVEQDIAFLTDRITAMKAHPRPNTMLIEHYQSMLKSRESVLKWLLDGCDDETSSLPGQRSA
;
A
#
# COMPACT_ATOMS: atom_id res chain seq x y z
N MET A 1 -4.16 15.62 -35.70
CA MET A 1 -4.16 14.18 -35.38
C MET A 1 -2.72 13.82 -34.99
N LEU A 2 -2.42 13.67 -33.70
CA LEU A 2 -1.06 13.38 -33.21
C LEU A 2 -1.02 11.94 -32.67
N PRO A 3 -0.30 11.01 -33.32
CA PRO A 3 -0.18 9.63 -32.88
C PRO A 3 1.16 9.44 -32.18
N PHE A 4 1.24 9.63 -30.85
CA PHE A 4 2.48 9.27 -30.13
C PHE A 4 2.36 9.19 -28.60
N ILE A 5 1.52 8.31 -28.03
CA ILE A 5 1.81 7.70 -26.71
C ILE A 5 1.17 6.29 -26.65
N GLU A 6 1.68 5.36 -27.45
CA GLU A 6 1.61 3.93 -27.10
C GLU A 6 2.93 3.56 -26.42
N LYS A 7 2.96 3.56 -25.08
CA LYS A 7 3.97 2.79 -24.34
C LYS A 7 3.54 2.47 -22.91
N LYS A 8 2.93 1.28 -22.81
CA LYS A 8 3.10 0.26 -21.75
C LYS A 8 3.06 0.74 -20.29
N LEU A 9 1.89 0.58 -19.66
CA LEU A 9 1.80 0.25 -18.23
C LEU A 9 1.15 -1.14 -18.10
N GLN A 10 1.87 -2.15 -18.58
CA GLN A 10 1.52 -3.58 -18.47
C GLN A 10 2.56 -4.30 -17.61
N ASP A 11 2.93 -3.76 -16.45
CA ASP A 11 3.91 -4.40 -15.55
C ASP A 11 3.39 -4.51 -14.11
N ASN A 12 2.11 -4.83 -13.92
CA ASN A 12 1.58 -5.30 -12.62
C ASN A 12 1.14 -6.77 -12.66
N ARG A 13 1.56 -7.53 -13.67
CA ARG A 13 1.40 -8.99 -13.69
C ARG A 13 2.57 -9.64 -12.96
N LEU A 14 2.65 -9.40 -11.65
CA LEU A 14 3.40 -10.26 -10.74
C LEU A 14 2.62 -11.57 -10.63
N VAL A 15 2.96 -12.51 -11.52
CA VAL A 15 2.72 -13.94 -11.29
C VAL A 15 3.54 -14.29 -10.05
N VAL A 16 2.89 -14.36 -8.90
CA VAL A 16 3.47 -14.94 -7.68
C VAL A 16 2.79 -16.29 -7.50
N GLU A 17 3.52 -17.32 -7.92
CA GLU A 17 3.25 -18.72 -7.57
C GLU A 17 3.10 -18.87 -6.06
N GLY A 18 2.09 -19.64 -5.65
CA GLY A 18 2.14 -20.46 -4.45
C GLY A 18 2.10 -19.73 -3.10
N ALA A 19 0.91 -19.63 -2.53
CA ALA A 19 0.66 -19.56 -1.09
C ALA A 19 1.27 -18.35 -0.33
N LEU A 20 0.89 -17.14 -0.71
CA LEU A 20 0.89 -16.02 0.23
C LEU A 20 -0.53 -15.88 0.76
N SER A 21 -0.70 -15.99 2.08
CA SER A 21 -1.95 -15.67 2.75
C SER A 21 -2.48 -14.34 2.22
N GLN A 22 -3.79 -14.21 2.05
CA GLN A 22 -4.44 -13.02 1.48
C GLN A 22 -3.96 -11.71 2.16
N HIS A 23 -3.58 -11.80 3.44
CA HIS A 23 -2.96 -10.72 4.23
C HIS A 23 -1.53 -10.35 3.80
N GLY A 24 -0.67 -11.31 3.47
CA GLY A 24 0.69 -11.05 2.97
C GLY A 24 0.69 -10.33 1.61
N ASN A 25 -0.27 -10.68 0.74
CA ASN A 25 -0.45 -10.00 -0.54
C ASN A 25 -1.00 -8.56 -0.35
N ALA A 26 -1.91 -8.36 0.61
CA ALA A 26 -2.45 -7.04 0.92
C ALA A 26 -1.37 -6.11 1.50
N ARG A 27 -0.53 -6.60 2.41
CA ARG A 27 0.58 -5.82 2.99
C ARG A 27 1.56 -5.35 1.92
N LEU A 28 2.03 -6.27 1.08
CA LEU A 28 3.00 -5.94 0.02
C LEU A 28 2.46 -4.86 -0.94
N LYS A 29 1.18 -4.94 -1.30
CA LYS A 29 0.52 -3.93 -2.13
C LYS A 29 0.46 -2.57 -1.45
N VAL A 30 0.11 -2.54 -0.16
CA VAL A 30 0.04 -1.28 0.60
C VAL A 30 1.44 -0.66 0.76
N GLU A 31 2.48 -1.46 0.98
CA GLU A 31 3.87 -0.98 1.02
C GLU A 31 4.32 -0.40 -0.33
N GLN A 32 3.97 -1.07 -1.44
CA GLN A 32 4.23 -0.57 -2.80
C GLN A 32 3.48 0.74 -3.08
N ASP A 33 2.22 0.84 -2.68
CA ASP A 33 1.42 2.07 -2.82
C ASP A 33 2.05 3.23 -2.02
N ILE A 34 2.53 2.98 -0.80
CA ILE A 34 3.21 3.98 0.04
C ILE A 34 4.49 4.49 -0.64
N ALA A 35 5.31 3.58 -1.16
CA ALA A 35 6.54 3.94 -1.87
C ALA A 35 6.22 4.80 -3.11
N PHE A 36 5.26 4.36 -3.93
CA PHE A 36 4.82 5.10 -5.11
C PHE A 36 4.30 6.51 -4.76
N LEU A 37 3.44 6.62 -3.75
CA LEU A 37 2.86 7.91 -3.35
C LEU A 37 3.94 8.86 -2.81
N THR A 38 4.89 8.35 -2.04
CA THR A 38 6.01 9.12 -1.50
C THR A 38 6.90 9.69 -2.61
N ASP A 39 7.29 8.85 -3.56
CA ASP A 39 8.09 9.27 -4.72
C ASP A 39 7.33 10.29 -5.56
N ARG A 40 6.04 10.05 -5.80
CA ARG A 40 5.21 10.94 -6.62
C ARG A 40 5.03 12.31 -5.97
N ILE A 41 4.76 12.35 -4.67
CA ILE A 41 4.65 13.61 -3.91
C ILE A 41 5.97 14.39 -3.96
N THR A 42 7.11 13.69 -3.79
CA THR A 42 8.44 14.30 -3.85
C THR A 42 8.71 14.93 -5.22
N ALA A 43 8.42 14.20 -6.30
CA ALA A 43 8.56 14.71 -7.66
C ALA A 43 7.64 15.92 -7.94
N MET A 44 6.41 15.91 -7.44
CA MET A 44 5.48 17.03 -7.59
C MET A 44 5.94 18.28 -6.82
N LYS A 45 6.50 18.11 -5.62
CA LYS A 45 7.03 19.22 -4.81
C LYS A 45 8.29 19.84 -5.41
N ALA A 46 9.11 19.06 -6.11
CA ALA A 46 10.31 19.54 -6.80
C ALA A 46 9.99 20.34 -8.09
N HIS A 47 8.74 20.34 -8.55
CA HIS A 47 8.36 21.04 -9.77
C HIS A 47 8.38 22.57 -9.57
N PRO A 48 8.82 23.39 -10.55
CA PRO A 48 8.91 24.85 -10.40
C PRO A 48 7.59 25.56 -10.08
N ARG A 49 6.47 24.92 -10.42
CA ARG A 49 5.11 25.36 -10.11
C ARG A 49 4.32 24.18 -9.55
N PRO A 50 4.42 23.90 -8.25
CA PRO A 50 3.74 22.76 -7.64
C PRO A 50 2.23 23.00 -7.62
N ASN A 51 1.46 21.97 -8.02
CA ASN A 51 0.02 21.97 -7.85
C ASN A 51 -0.32 21.52 -6.42
N THR A 52 -0.54 22.49 -5.53
CA THR A 52 -0.74 22.25 -4.10
C THR A 52 -1.97 21.39 -3.82
N MET A 53 -3.09 21.62 -4.52
CA MET A 53 -4.30 20.81 -4.38
C MET A 53 -4.05 19.33 -4.71
N LEU A 54 -3.31 19.07 -5.79
CA LEU A 54 -2.98 17.70 -6.17
C LEU A 54 -2.02 17.06 -5.16
N ILE A 55 -1.05 17.81 -4.67
CA ILE A 55 -0.12 17.34 -3.62
C ILE A 55 -0.89 16.98 -2.34
N GLU A 56 -1.80 17.84 -1.88
CA GLU A 56 -2.66 17.61 -0.71
C GLU A 56 -3.52 16.35 -0.89
N HIS A 57 -4.09 16.16 -2.07
CA HIS A 57 -4.86 14.96 -2.38
C HIS A 57 -4.01 13.68 -2.25
N TYR A 58 -2.80 13.67 -2.81
CA TYR A 58 -1.90 12.53 -2.71
C TYR A 58 -1.39 12.31 -1.27
N GLN A 59 -1.17 13.39 -0.50
CA GLN A 59 -0.83 13.29 0.92
C GLN A 59 -1.96 12.67 1.74
N SER A 60 -3.23 12.99 1.43
CA SER A 60 -4.39 12.35 2.05
C SER A 60 -4.45 10.85 1.72
N MET A 61 -4.18 10.48 0.46
CA MET A 61 -4.09 9.08 0.05
C MET A 61 -2.95 8.34 0.78
N LEU A 62 -1.76 8.96 0.88
CA LEU A 62 -0.61 8.39 1.58
C LEU A 62 -0.96 8.09 3.04
N LYS A 63 -1.56 9.06 3.75
CA LYS A 63 -2.00 8.89 5.13
C LYS A 63 -3.01 7.73 5.29
N SER A 64 -3.91 7.55 4.31
CA SER A 64 -4.84 6.41 4.30
C SER A 64 -4.09 5.08 4.17
N ARG A 65 -3.11 4.97 3.27
CA ARG A 65 -2.31 3.75 3.10
C ARG A 65 -1.46 3.43 4.32
N GLU A 66 -0.81 4.42 4.93
CA GLU A 66 -0.05 4.26 6.18
C GLU A 66 -0.93 3.73 7.31
N SER A 67 -2.17 4.24 7.42
CA SER A 67 -3.13 3.77 8.42
C SER A 67 -3.53 2.30 8.18
N VAL A 68 -3.73 1.91 6.92
CA VAL A 68 -4.01 0.50 6.56
C VAL A 68 -2.81 -0.39 6.84
N LEU A 69 -1.60 0.06 6.52
CA LEU A 69 -0.38 -0.70 6.82
C LEU A 69 -0.26 -0.93 8.33
N LYS A 70 -0.47 0.11 9.13
CA LYS A 70 -0.48 -0.01 10.58
C LYS A 70 -1.51 -1.04 11.04
N TRP A 71 -2.75 -0.98 10.53
CA TRP A 71 -3.78 -1.96 10.88
C TRP A 71 -3.40 -3.40 10.46
N LEU A 72 -2.77 -3.58 9.30
CA LEU A 72 -2.30 -4.89 8.85
C LEU A 72 -1.15 -5.45 9.71
N LEU A 73 -0.33 -4.58 10.29
CA LEU A 73 0.74 -4.96 11.22
C LEU A 73 0.16 -5.29 12.59
N ASP A 74 -0.72 -4.43 13.13
CA ASP A 74 -1.36 -4.61 14.43
C ASP A 74 -2.25 -5.88 14.45
N GLY A 75 -2.94 -6.19 13.35
CA GLY A 75 -3.76 -7.40 13.22
C GLY A 75 -2.97 -8.70 13.00
N CYS A 76 -1.64 -8.63 12.87
CA CYS A 76 -0.77 -9.81 12.75
C CYS A 76 -0.28 -10.35 14.10
N ASP A 77 -0.48 -9.60 15.19
CA ASP A 77 -0.07 -9.97 16.56
C ASP A 77 -1.15 -10.75 17.34
N ASP A 78 -2.33 -10.99 16.76
CA ASP A 78 -3.49 -11.55 17.48
C ASP A 78 -3.60 -13.10 17.41
N GLU A 79 -2.46 -13.80 17.25
CA GLU A 79 -2.39 -15.28 17.27
C GLU A 79 -1.45 -15.81 18.38
N THR A 80 -1.36 -15.12 19.52
CA THR A 80 -0.80 -15.70 20.76
C THR A 80 -1.42 -15.11 22.03
N SER A 81 -2.74 -15.25 22.20
CA SER A 81 -3.29 -15.36 23.57
C SER A 81 -3.95 -16.72 23.71
N SER A 82 -3.08 -17.72 23.86
CA SER A 82 -3.41 -19.08 24.21
C SER A 82 -4.36 -19.13 25.41
N LEU A 83 -5.49 -19.80 25.21
CA LEU A 83 -6.41 -20.26 26.23
C LEU A 83 -5.65 -20.96 27.38
N PRO A 84 -5.87 -20.60 28.66
CA PRO A 84 -5.94 -21.60 29.72
C PRO A 84 -7.40 -22.07 29.78
N GLY A 85 -7.71 -23.34 29.52
CA GLY A 85 -7.74 -24.36 30.58
C GLY A 85 -8.61 -23.88 31.74
N GLN A 86 -9.76 -24.45 32.10
CA GLN A 86 -10.06 -25.87 32.20
C GLN A 86 -11.52 -25.98 32.65
N ARG A 87 -12.32 -26.81 31.98
CA ARG A 87 -13.54 -27.38 32.57
C ARG A 87 -13.13 -28.13 33.84
N SER A 88 -13.69 -27.77 34.98
CA SER A 88 -13.78 -28.66 36.14
C SER A 88 -15.24 -28.66 36.62
N ALA A 89 -15.65 -29.88 36.98
CA ALA A 89 -16.99 -30.42 37.23
C ALA A 89 -17.86 -29.63 38.21
#